data_AF-A0A350T754-F1
#
_entry.id   AF-A0A350T754-F1
#
_cell.length_a   1.000
_cell.length_b   1.000
_cell.length_c   1.000
_cell.angle_alpha   90.00
_cell.angle_beta   90.00
_cell.angle_gamma   90.00
#
_symmetry.space_group_name_H-M   'P 1'
#
loop_
_entity.id
_entity.type
_entity.pdbx_description
1 polymer ?
#
loop_
_entity_poly.entity_id
_entity_poly.type
_entity_poly.pdbx_seq_one_letter_code
_entity_poly.pdbx_strand_id
1 'polypeptide(L)'
;MELGYVQGYVHASAAIALDADLLISLHYNGSSDPAAAGMTIYYCDAGGEQNAQFAAVIRDALVDALASVGYEPPYAVTAEDGTIGKAYGHLATLGNAYDAPFVFAGNRLVGVPAVLTEPLFETNPDERALLNDQSTYDALARGYLAAVNAWFGR
;
A
#
# COMPACT_ATOMS: atom_id res chain seq x y z
N MET A 1 17.90 -14.60 -0.67
CA MET A 1 16.96 -13.49 -0.44
C MET A 1 15.86 -13.62 -1.48
N GLU A 2 14.60 -13.52 -1.08
CA GLU A 2 13.44 -13.70 -1.99
C GLU A 2 13.35 -12.57 -3.02
N LEU A 3 12.90 -12.84 -4.26
CA LEU A 3 12.91 -11.86 -5.36
C LEU A 3 12.05 -10.62 -5.05
N GLY A 4 10.89 -10.82 -4.40
CA GLY A 4 10.01 -9.72 -3.97
C GLY A 4 10.65 -8.81 -2.92
N TYR A 5 11.45 -9.37 -2.00
CA TYR A 5 12.20 -8.57 -1.04
C TYR A 5 13.19 -7.64 -1.74
N VAL A 6 13.96 -8.16 -2.70
CA VAL A 6 14.98 -7.37 -3.42
C VAL A 6 14.34 -6.21 -4.18
N GLN A 7 13.20 -6.45 -4.84
CA GLN A 7 12.45 -5.40 -5.54
C GLN A 7 11.97 -4.31 -4.58
N GLY A 8 11.30 -4.70 -3.48
CA GLY A 8 10.85 -3.74 -2.47
C GLY A 8 12.00 -2.93 -1.85
N TYR A 9 13.12 -3.60 -1.57
CA TYR A 9 14.31 -2.95 -1.05
C TYR A 9 14.86 -1.89 -2.01
N VAL A 10 14.88 -2.18 -3.31
CA VAL A 10 15.31 -1.23 -4.37
C VAL A 10 14.36 -0.04 -4.46
N HIS A 11 13.04 -0.26 -4.42
CA HIS A 11 12.05 0.84 -4.46
C HIS A 11 12.22 1.79 -3.28
N ALA A 12 12.34 1.27 -2.05
CA ALA A 12 12.59 2.09 -0.86
C ALA A 12 13.94 2.83 -0.95
N SER A 13 14.96 2.21 -1.56
CA SER A 13 16.26 2.86 -1.78
C SER A 13 16.16 4.02 -2.79
N ALA A 14 15.32 3.90 -3.81
CA ALA A 14 15.06 4.98 -4.76
C ALA A 14 14.34 6.16 -4.09
N ALA A 15 13.37 5.90 -3.21
CA ALA A 15 12.69 6.95 -2.44
C ALA A 15 13.68 7.76 -1.57
N ILE A 16 14.60 7.08 -0.88
CA ILE A 16 15.67 7.73 -0.10
C ILE A 16 16.59 8.55 -1.02
N ALA A 17 17.01 8.00 -2.16
CA ALA A 17 17.90 8.69 -3.08
C ALA A 17 17.28 9.93 -3.73
N LEU A 18 15.94 9.99 -3.80
CA LEU A 18 15.17 11.12 -4.32
C LEU A 18 14.78 12.14 -3.25
N ASP A 19 15.15 11.92 -1.98
CA ASP A 19 14.72 12.75 -0.85
C ASP A 19 13.19 12.93 -0.82
N ALA A 20 12.47 11.82 -0.99
CA ALA A 20 11.02 11.85 -1.14
C ALA A 20 10.30 12.30 0.15
N ASP A 21 9.33 13.22 0.02
CA ASP A 21 8.49 13.66 1.14
C ASP A 21 7.48 12.59 1.61
N LEU A 22 7.14 11.63 0.74
CA LEU A 22 6.30 10.47 1.03
C LEU A 22 6.55 9.34 0.01
N LEU A 23 6.13 8.12 0.35
CA LEU A 23 6.15 6.95 -0.53
C LEU A 23 4.79 6.26 -0.55
N ILE A 24 4.27 5.98 -1.76
CA ILE A 24 3.09 5.13 -1.97
C ILE A 24 3.49 4.00 -2.91
N SER A 25 3.41 2.76 -2.44
CA SER A 25 3.60 1.57 -3.27
C SER A 25 2.25 1.06 -3.76
N LEU A 26 2.02 1.09 -5.08
CA LEU A 26 0.75 0.69 -5.69
C LEU A 26 0.73 -0.80 -6.01
N HIS A 27 -0.22 -1.54 -5.44
CA HIS A 27 -0.41 -2.97 -5.62
C HIS A 27 -1.90 -3.30 -5.81
N TYR A 28 -2.17 -4.56 -6.14
CA TYR A 28 -3.48 -5.17 -6.01
C TYR A 28 -3.34 -6.45 -5.19
N ASN A 29 -4.35 -6.73 -4.38
CA ASN A 29 -4.40 -7.93 -3.58
C ASN A 29 -4.50 -9.18 -4.47
N GLY A 30 -4.15 -10.34 -3.91
CA GLY A 30 -4.33 -11.62 -4.57
C GLY A 30 -4.57 -12.74 -3.55
N SER A 31 -5.50 -13.64 -3.87
CA SER A 31 -5.84 -14.79 -3.03
C SER A 31 -6.08 -16.04 -3.86
N SER A 32 -5.87 -17.20 -3.27
CA SER A 32 -6.32 -18.48 -3.85
C SER A 32 -7.84 -18.65 -3.79
N ASP A 33 -8.51 -17.91 -2.90
CA ASP A 33 -9.97 -17.83 -2.86
C ASP A 33 -10.44 -16.74 -3.86
N PRO A 34 -11.09 -17.11 -4.97
CA PRO A 34 -11.55 -16.16 -5.97
C PRO A 34 -12.71 -15.27 -5.48
N ALA A 35 -13.33 -15.60 -4.34
CA ALA A 35 -14.35 -14.74 -3.72
C ALA A 35 -13.77 -13.67 -2.79
N ALA A 36 -12.47 -13.75 -2.45
CA ALA A 36 -11.81 -12.71 -1.67
C ALA A 36 -11.86 -11.38 -2.43
N ALA A 37 -12.23 -10.31 -1.76
CA ALA A 37 -12.38 -8.95 -2.30
C ALA A 37 -12.12 -7.94 -1.19
N GLY A 38 -12.02 -6.66 -1.51
CA GLY A 38 -11.87 -5.58 -0.55
C GLY A 38 -10.54 -4.84 -0.62
N MET A 39 -10.34 -3.94 0.34
CA MET A 39 -9.22 -3.00 0.37
C MET A 39 -8.42 -3.11 1.65
N THR A 40 -7.09 -3.21 1.50
CA THR A 40 -6.14 -3.06 2.61
C THR A 40 -5.05 -2.07 2.25
N ILE A 41 -4.81 -1.10 3.13
CA ILE A 41 -3.65 -0.21 3.06
C ILE A 41 -2.67 -0.59 4.17
N TYR A 42 -1.50 -1.07 3.77
CA TYR A 42 -0.45 -1.48 4.69
C TYR A 42 0.48 -0.34 5.05
N TYR A 43 0.89 -0.33 6.31
CA TYR A 43 1.89 0.58 6.86
C TYR A 43 2.84 -0.19 7.78
N CYS A 44 3.98 0.41 8.14
CA CYS A 44 4.90 -0.18 9.11
C CYS A 44 5.14 0.80 10.27
N ASP A 45 4.89 0.36 11.51
CA ASP A 45 5.07 1.19 12.72
C ASP A 45 6.52 1.57 12.95
N ALA A 46 7.47 0.74 12.52
CA ALA A 46 8.90 1.03 12.66
C ALA A 46 9.36 2.27 11.85
N GLY A 47 8.58 2.70 10.85
CA GLY A 47 8.81 3.96 10.12
C GLY A 47 8.28 5.21 10.83
N GLY A 48 7.43 5.04 11.86
CA GLY A 48 6.85 6.10 12.67
C GLY A 48 5.31 6.19 12.58
N GLU A 49 4.71 6.83 13.58
CA GLU A 49 3.24 6.94 13.76
C GLU A 49 2.52 7.62 12.58
N GLN A 50 3.23 8.47 11.83
CA GLN A 50 2.70 9.15 10.65
C GLN A 50 2.28 8.16 9.55
N ASN A 51 2.85 6.95 9.51
CA ASN A 51 2.50 5.95 8.52
C ASN A 51 1.06 5.45 8.68
N ALA A 52 0.62 5.19 9.92
CA ALA A 52 -0.75 4.77 10.20
C ALA A 52 -1.76 5.88 9.86
N GLN A 53 -1.41 7.15 10.15
CA GLN A 53 -2.23 8.31 9.80
C GLN A 53 -2.36 8.45 8.28
N PHE A 54 -1.24 8.36 7.56
CA PHE A 54 -1.23 8.48 6.09
C PHE A 54 -1.99 7.32 5.42
N ALA A 55 -1.88 6.10 5.97
CA ALA A 55 -2.65 4.95 5.51
C ALA A 55 -4.17 5.17 5.61
N ALA A 56 -4.64 5.79 6.70
CA ALA A 56 -6.05 6.11 6.87
C ALA A 56 -6.52 7.17 5.86
N VAL A 57 -5.72 8.22 5.63
CA VAL A 57 -6.02 9.25 4.62
C VAL A 57 -6.13 8.64 3.22
N ILE A 58 -5.22 7.74 2.86
CA ILE A 58 -5.27 7.03 1.57
C ILE A 58 -6.50 6.12 1.49
N ARG A 59 -6.76 5.30 2.52
CA ARG A 59 -7.92 4.41 2.55
C ARG A 59 -9.21 5.19 2.29
N ASP A 60 -9.44 6.28 3.02
CA ASP A 60 -10.68 7.04 2.91
C ASP A 60 -10.83 7.67 1.52
N ALA A 61 -9.76 8.23 0.95
CA ALA A 61 -9.78 8.78 -0.40
C ALA A 61 -10.02 7.72 -1.49
N LEU A 62 -9.51 6.50 -1.32
CA LEU A 62 -9.73 5.42 -2.27
C LEU A 62 -11.13 4.80 -2.15
N VAL A 63 -11.72 4.78 -0.95
CA VAL A 63 -13.13 4.43 -0.76
C VAL A 63 -14.03 5.40 -1.52
N ASP A 64 -13.82 6.70 -1.37
CA ASP A 64 -14.58 7.73 -2.11
C ASP A 64 -14.38 7.61 -3.63
N ALA A 65 -13.15 7.32 -4.07
CA ALA A 65 -12.85 7.10 -5.48
C ALA A 65 -13.61 5.90 -6.07
N LEU A 66 -13.63 4.75 -5.38
CA LEU A 66 -14.36 3.57 -5.83
C LEU A 66 -15.87 3.80 -5.80
N ALA A 67 -16.40 4.50 -4.79
CA ALA A 67 -17.80 4.87 -4.73
C ALA A 67 -18.21 5.73 -5.94
N SER A 68 -17.33 6.59 -6.44
CA SER A 68 -17.60 7.42 -7.63
C SER A 68 -17.81 6.63 -8.93
N VAL A 69 -17.35 5.37 -8.99
CA VAL A 69 -17.59 4.44 -10.10
C VAL A 69 -18.62 3.37 -9.76
N GLY A 70 -19.35 3.55 -8.66
CA GLY A 70 -20.43 2.65 -8.24
C GLY A 70 -19.97 1.37 -7.56
N TYR A 71 -18.74 1.33 -7.03
CA TYR A 71 -18.22 0.18 -6.29
C TYR A 71 -17.98 0.53 -4.81
N GLU A 72 -18.50 -0.30 -3.91
CA GLU A 72 -18.21 -0.24 -2.48
C GLU A 72 -17.49 -1.53 -2.09
N PRO A 73 -16.23 -1.46 -1.65
CA PRO A 73 -15.49 -2.64 -1.20
C PRO A 73 -16.20 -3.32 -0.02
N PRO A 74 -16.23 -4.67 0.05
CA PRO A 74 -16.84 -5.38 1.19
C PRO A 74 -16.14 -5.11 2.53
N TYR A 75 -14.89 -4.64 2.49
CA TYR A 75 -14.21 -3.98 3.60
C TYR A 75 -13.17 -3.00 3.05
N ALA A 76 -12.83 -2.00 3.87
CA ALA A 76 -11.69 -1.11 3.66
C ALA A 76 -10.99 -0.88 4.99
N VAL A 77 -9.75 -1.36 5.11
CA VAL A 77 -8.99 -1.31 6.38
C VAL A 77 -7.56 -0.84 6.17
N THR A 78 -6.94 -0.40 7.27
CA THR A 78 -5.50 -0.18 7.37
C THR A 78 -4.90 -1.28 8.24
N ALA A 79 -3.71 -1.77 7.91
CA ALA A 79 -3.06 -2.83 8.66
C ALA A 79 -1.55 -2.63 8.80
N GLU A 80 -1.01 -3.05 9.94
CA GLU A 80 0.44 -3.14 10.12
C GLU A 80 0.98 -4.28 9.25
N ASP A 81 2.02 -4.02 8.48
CA ASP A 81 2.49 -4.90 7.42
C ASP A 81 3.10 -6.20 7.93
N GLY A 82 3.57 -6.27 9.17
CA GLY A 82 4.00 -7.50 9.84
C GLY A 82 2.89 -8.52 10.04
N THR A 83 1.62 -8.09 10.00
CA THR A 83 0.46 -8.99 10.09
C THR A 83 0.18 -9.79 8.82
N ILE A 84 0.85 -9.45 7.70
CA ILE A 84 0.65 -10.10 6.40
C ILE A 84 1.11 -11.58 6.37
N GLY A 85 1.89 -12.00 7.37
CA GLY A 85 2.30 -13.40 7.54
C GLY A 85 3.33 -13.90 6.51
N LYS A 86 4.06 -12.99 5.83
CA LYS A 86 5.18 -13.37 4.95
C LYS A 86 6.34 -13.92 5.79
N ALA A 87 7.10 -14.85 5.22
CA ALA A 87 8.22 -15.50 5.92
C ALA A 87 9.33 -14.54 6.36
N TYR A 88 9.44 -13.38 5.69
CA TYR A 88 10.37 -12.31 6.04
C TYR A 88 9.77 -11.23 6.95
N GLY A 89 8.51 -11.37 7.40
CA GLY A 89 7.84 -10.37 8.25
C GLY A 89 7.34 -9.15 7.48
N HIS A 90 7.80 -7.96 7.87
CA HIS A 90 7.45 -6.67 7.29
C HIS A 90 7.96 -6.48 5.85
N LEU A 91 7.25 -5.68 5.07
CA LEU A 91 7.46 -5.43 3.64
C LEU A 91 8.68 -4.53 3.41
N ALA A 92 9.63 -5.00 2.60
CA ALA A 92 10.85 -4.26 2.28
C ALA A 92 10.58 -2.93 1.57
N THR A 93 9.48 -2.85 0.79
CA THR A 93 9.06 -1.63 0.09
C THR A 93 8.73 -0.49 1.05
N LEU A 94 8.33 -0.80 2.29
CA LEU A 94 8.05 0.21 3.32
C LEU A 94 9.30 0.61 4.11
N GLY A 95 10.49 0.36 3.57
CA GLY A 95 11.78 0.75 4.15
C GLY A 95 12.40 -0.32 5.06
N ASN A 96 11.69 -1.41 5.35
CA ASN A 96 12.15 -2.46 6.24
C ASN A 96 13.39 -3.18 5.69
N ALA A 97 14.43 -3.30 6.53
CA ALA A 97 15.70 -3.93 6.20
C ALA A 97 16.00 -5.07 7.17
N TYR A 98 16.68 -6.10 6.66
CA TYR A 98 17.00 -7.31 7.42
C TYR A 98 18.45 -7.73 7.21
N ASP A 99 19.07 -8.18 8.30
CA ASP A 99 20.34 -8.89 8.28
C ASP A 99 20.12 -10.39 8.02
N ALA A 100 21.16 -11.08 7.53
CA ALA A 100 21.09 -12.51 7.30
C ALA A 100 20.93 -13.28 8.63
N PRO A 101 20.04 -14.31 8.72
CA PRO A 101 19.24 -14.84 7.63
C PRO A 101 17.90 -14.14 7.36
N PHE A 102 17.29 -13.43 8.33
CA PHE A 102 16.13 -12.50 8.21
C PHE A 102 15.90 -11.81 9.57
N VAL A 103 16.94 -11.25 10.17
CA VAL A 103 16.82 -10.52 11.44
C VAL A 103 16.45 -9.08 11.13
N PHE A 104 15.32 -8.58 11.63
CA PHE A 104 14.90 -7.20 11.39
C PHE A 104 15.98 -6.23 11.90
N ALA A 105 16.58 -5.47 10.99
CA ALA A 105 17.66 -4.53 11.28
C ALA A 105 17.13 -3.12 11.54
N GLY A 106 15.93 -2.80 11.04
CA GLY A 106 15.27 -1.52 11.23
C GLY A 106 14.52 -1.06 9.98
N ASN A 107 13.93 0.13 10.07
CA ASN A 107 13.28 0.80 8.95
C ASN A 107 14.17 1.94 8.43
N ARG A 108 14.33 2.06 7.11
CA ARG A 108 15.19 3.06 6.45
C ARG A 108 14.45 4.33 6.02
N LEU A 109 13.14 4.36 6.19
CA LEU A 109 12.25 5.47 5.87
C LEU A 109 11.68 6.11 7.15
N VAL A 110 12.41 6.04 8.27
CA VAL A 110 11.97 6.66 9.54
C VAL A 110 11.70 8.15 9.32
N GLY A 111 10.49 8.58 9.64
CA GLY A 111 10.02 9.95 9.47
C GLY A 111 9.46 10.28 8.09
N VAL A 112 9.65 9.43 7.08
CA VAL A 112 9.05 9.56 5.74
C VAL A 112 7.74 8.75 5.71
N PRO A 113 6.56 9.38 5.53
CA PRO A 113 5.29 8.67 5.39
C PRO A 113 5.35 7.65 4.25
N ALA A 114 5.17 6.37 4.57
CA ALA A 114 5.29 5.27 3.60
C ALA A 114 4.16 4.25 3.77
N VAL A 115 3.45 3.95 2.67
CA VAL A 115 2.38 2.94 2.65
C VAL A 115 2.44 2.07 1.40
N LEU A 116 1.81 0.90 1.47
CA LEU A 116 1.52 0.03 0.33
C LEU A 116 0.01 -0.16 0.23
N THR A 117 -0.53 -0.02 -0.97
CA THR A 117 -1.97 0.08 -1.19
C THR A 117 -2.45 -1.10 -2.01
N GLU A 118 -3.47 -1.81 -1.55
CA GLU A 118 -4.14 -2.88 -2.28
C GLU A 118 -5.65 -2.60 -2.29
N PRO A 119 -6.14 -1.75 -3.20
CA PRO A 119 -7.53 -1.28 -3.18
C PRO A 119 -8.56 -2.29 -3.70
N LEU A 120 -8.10 -3.32 -4.42
CA LEU A 120 -8.89 -4.34 -5.10
C LEU A 120 -8.07 -5.64 -5.21
N PHE A 121 -8.73 -6.78 -5.41
CA PHE A 121 -8.14 -8.09 -5.67
C PHE A 121 -8.07 -8.39 -7.17
N GLU A 122 -6.87 -8.65 -7.70
CA GLU A 122 -6.72 -9.04 -9.11
C GLU A 122 -7.29 -10.44 -9.41
N THR A 123 -7.42 -11.28 -8.39
CA THR A 123 -7.90 -12.66 -8.46
C THR A 123 -9.42 -12.78 -8.36
N ASN A 124 -10.11 -11.72 -7.93
CA ASN A 124 -11.57 -11.68 -7.87
C ASN A 124 -12.16 -11.30 -9.23
N PRO A 125 -13.06 -12.07 -9.84
CA PRO A 125 -13.58 -11.75 -11.17
C PRO A 125 -14.28 -10.39 -11.27
N ASP A 126 -15.01 -9.97 -10.24
CA ASP A 126 -15.77 -8.72 -10.25
C ASP A 126 -14.84 -7.52 -10.07
N GLU A 127 -13.92 -7.56 -9.10
CA GLU A 127 -12.92 -6.51 -8.93
C GLU A 127 -11.92 -6.48 -10.10
N ARG A 128 -11.61 -7.63 -10.70
CA ARG A 128 -10.78 -7.70 -11.91
C ARG A 128 -11.45 -7.03 -13.11
N ALA A 129 -12.78 -7.06 -13.20
CA ALA A 129 -13.51 -6.29 -14.21
C ALA A 129 -13.36 -4.79 -13.99
N LEU A 130 -13.40 -4.32 -12.74
CA LEU A 130 -13.10 -2.92 -12.40
C LEU A 130 -11.67 -2.54 -12.81
N LEU A 131 -10.70 -3.42 -12.57
CA LEU A 131 -9.29 -3.25 -12.99
C LEU A 131 -9.07 -3.31 -14.51
N ASN A 132 -10.09 -3.64 -15.30
CA ASN A 132 -10.04 -3.57 -16.77
C ASN A 132 -10.80 -2.35 -17.30
N ASP A 133 -11.46 -1.58 -16.44
CA ASP A 133 -12.15 -0.34 -16.80
C ASP A 133 -11.24 0.87 -16.56
N GLN A 134 -11.05 1.67 -17.62
CA GLN A 134 -10.31 2.92 -17.56
C GLN A 134 -10.92 3.91 -16.55
N SER A 135 -12.24 3.91 -16.41
CA SER A 135 -12.93 4.81 -15.48
C SER A 135 -12.52 4.57 -14.02
N THR A 136 -12.30 3.31 -13.65
CA THR A 136 -11.79 2.89 -12.33
C THR A 136 -10.36 3.38 -12.13
N TYR A 137 -9.46 3.21 -13.12
CA TYR A 137 -8.09 3.70 -13.00
C TYR A 137 -8.04 5.21 -12.81
N ASP A 138 -8.84 5.94 -13.58
CA ASP A 138 -8.93 7.39 -13.47
C ASP A 138 -9.47 7.82 -12.10
N ALA A 139 -10.44 7.08 -11.55
CA ALA A 139 -10.98 7.32 -10.22
C ALA A 139 -9.92 7.05 -9.13
N LEU A 140 -9.24 5.91 -9.17
CA LEU A 140 -8.16 5.59 -8.22
C LEU A 140 -7.03 6.61 -8.29
N ALA A 141 -6.61 7.04 -9.48
CA ALA A 141 -5.59 8.07 -9.65
C ALA A 141 -6.01 9.41 -9.02
N ARG A 142 -7.29 9.81 -9.18
CA ARG A 142 -7.86 10.99 -8.50
C ARG A 142 -7.90 10.80 -6.97
N GLY A 143 -8.23 9.60 -6.49
CA GLY A 143 -8.20 9.25 -5.06
C GLY A 143 -6.80 9.39 -4.47
N TYR A 144 -5.77 8.86 -5.13
CA TYR A 144 -4.38 9.05 -4.71
C TYR A 144 -3.98 10.52 -4.68
N LEU A 145 -4.32 11.29 -5.71
CA LEU A 145 -4.04 12.73 -5.75
C LEU A 145 -4.75 13.47 -4.60
N ALA A 146 -6.02 13.14 -4.33
CA ALA A 146 -6.78 13.71 -3.23
C ALA A 146 -6.14 13.39 -1.87
N ALA A 147 -5.70 12.15 -1.65
CA ALA A 147 -4.99 11.76 -0.43
C ALA A 147 -3.68 12.53 -0.24
N VAL A 148 -2.88 12.67 -1.32
CA VAL A 148 -1.62 13.43 -1.29
C VAL A 148 -1.88 14.90 -0.97
N ASN A 149 -2.88 15.52 -1.61
CA ASN A 149 -3.25 16.90 -1.31
C ASN A 149 -3.73 17.07 0.13
N ALA A 150 -4.60 16.17 0.61
CA ALA A 150 -5.09 16.19 1.99
C ALA A 150 -3.96 16.05 3.01
N TRP A 151 -2.99 15.16 2.76
CA TRP A 151 -1.81 14.98 3.62
C TRP A 151 -0.99 16.27 3.77
N PHE A 152 -0.79 16.99 2.66
CA PHE A 152 -0.07 18.26 2.65
C PHE A 152 -0.95 19.48 2.96
N GLY A 153 -2.23 19.30 3.27
CA GLY A 153 -3.18 20.39 3.56
C GLY A 153 -3.47 21.31 2.37
N ARG A 154 -3.60 20.74 1.17
CA ARG A 154 -3.81 21.45 -0.11
C ARG A 154 -5.19 21.21 -0.71
#